data_AF-A0A151JZZ3-F1
#
_entry.id   AF-A0A151JZZ3-F1
#
_cell.length_a   1.000
_cell.length_b   1.000
_cell.length_c   1.000
_cell.angle_alpha   90.00
_cell.angle_beta   90.00
_cell.angle_gamma   90.00
#
_symmetry.space_group_name_H-M   'P 1'
#
loop_
_entity.id
_entity.type
_entity.pdbx_description
1 polymer ?
#
loop_
_entity_poly.entity_id
_entity_poly.type
_entity_poly.pdbx_seq_one_letter_code
_entity_poly.pdbx_strand_id
1 'polypeptide(L)'
;MMKKREEMRERREKKKNVIISGIVQKEGDAKKVVCETMKGLGVNVTCVKEAVYVGKVGEKKILVEMESMDEKRNVMIKKSKLKGSKVYIDDDMTKYERDRQRKIRQWAMEERKKGMNVRVGYGKGWGGGKMRGKRGSEELVSLDVMEGEGIRERERIRGNVEKRKGGVEKGKGKVKGVVWNVAGIKNKDADFWEFVKGYDVIGMTETWIDSKDWQIWKDKMPSEWRWKCQAAKREKKKGRARGGIITGVRKEIIEREGREGEGEGVQERALVLGRDIWRVVVVYNREGKRECLEEIRKLVGEREEENLLVLGDFNARIGREGGFGNEEEEGKVVICERSSRDGVVSRQGRDLLELVEERGWLILNGEKRGDEEGEWTFEKAEGKSVIDFGFTNWVAWGKIDSFEVGNRIESDHQPLVVELEGPELERVEKGKEIVRVQDWSELGIREFRSRLERVEWMGEGAVEGWRELEAAARNAVKVKEWEKKSEPGWSPWWDLECKNKKREVHRARKRYKEDRSDRLKRDYINKRREYRALCERKLVEWKGREEEEIEKIKTEAQAWKFIKKGRKRKVGVSKEIKVDEWVRHFMVTLGGVEGKIEERGEGFRRERDEMGELTEEEMRRELKKLKMGKAAGQTE
;
A
#
# COMPACT_ATOMS: atom_id res chain seq x y z
N MET A 1 22.67 -30.67 -11.00
CA MET A 1 22.43 -29.52 -11.90
C MET A 1 21.95 -29.92 -13.29
N MET A 2 22.54 -30.95 -13.94
CA MET A 2 22.13 -31.40 -15.29
C MET A 2 20.65 -31.85 -15.41
N LYS A 3 20.14 -32.68 -14.49
CA LYS A 3 18.73 -33.14 -14.50
C LYS A 3 17.69 -32.00 -14.50
N LYS A 4 17.95 -30.89 -13.78
CA LYS A 4 17.06 -29.72 -13.76
C LYS A 4 17.11 -28.91 -15.06
N ARG A 5 18.28 -28.87 -15.72
CA ARG A 5 18.47 -28.19 -17.02
C ARG A 5 17.78 -28.97 -18.15
N GLU A 6 17.94 -30.30 -18.18
CA GLU A 6 17.25 -31.17 -19.14
C GLU A 6 15.73 -31.15 -18.95
N GLU A 7 15.24 -31.19 -17.71
CA GLU A 7 13.80 -31.08 -17.42
C GLU A 7 13.23 -29.72 -17.88
N MET A 8 13.96 -28.62 -17.70
CA MET A 8 13.55 -27.31 -18.20
C MET A 8 13.56 -27.21 -19.72
N ARG A 9 14.51 -27.87 -20.39
CA ARG A 9 14.55 -27.97 -21.86
C ARG A 9 13.37 -28.78 -22.38
N GLU A 10 13.15 -29.98 -21.84
CA GLU A 10 12.02 -30.86 -22.21
C GLU A 10 10.67 -30.15 -21.99
N ARG A 11 10.55 -29.36 -20.91
CA ARG A 11 9.35 -28.56 -20.63
C ARG A 11 9.13 -27.42 -21.61
N ARG A 12 10.20 -26.81 -22.15
CA ARG A 12 10.10 -25.76 -23.19
C ARG A 12 9.67 -26.36 -24.53
N GLU A 13 10.27 -27.48 -24.91
CA GLU A 13 9.98 -28.20 -26.15
C GLU A 13 8.53 -28.72 -26.19
N LYS A 14 8.02 -29.24 -25.06
CA LYS A 14 6.66 -29.80 -24.99
C LYS A 14 5.57 -28.77 -24.69
N LYS A 15 5.95 -27.53 -24.35
CA LYS A 15 5.01 -26.48 -23.87
C LYS A 15 3.92 -26.19 -24.90
N LYS A 16 4.26 -26.20 -26.19
CA LYS A 16 3.34 -25.94 -27.31
C LYS A 16 2.61 -27.18 -27.82
N ASN A 17 2.94 -28.36 -27.30
CA ASN A 17 2.45 -29.61 -27.85
C ASN A 17 1.18 -30.09 -27.13
N VAL A 18 0.32 -30.78 -27.87
CA VAL A 18 -0.84 -31.49 -27.34
C VAL A 18 -0.84 -32.93 -27.82
N ILE A 19 -1.43 -33.82 -27.01
CA ILE A 19 -1.62 -35.22 -27.35
C ILE A 19 -3.11 -35.45 -27.57
N ILE A 20 -3.46 -35.95 -28.75
CA ILE A 20 -4.82 -36.37 -29.08
C ILE A 20 -4.90 -37.90 -29.01
N SER A 21 -5.93 -38.43 -28.37
CA SER A 21 -6.13 -39.87 -28.19
C SER A 21 -7.59 -40.26 -28.41
N GLY A 22 -7.83 -41.54 -28.69
CA GLY A 22 -9.19 -42.07 -28.90
C GLY A 22 -9.78 -41.82 -30.28
N ILE A 23 -8.94 -41.51 -31.27
CA ILE A 23 -9.30 -41.47 -32.69
C ILE A 23 -9.21 -42.90 -33.24
N VAL A 24 -10.32 -43.44 -33.73
CA VAL A 24 -10.35 -44.73 -34.45
C VAL A 24 -9.72 -44.51 -35.82
N GLN A 25 -8.77 -45.36 -36.19
CA GLN A 25 -7.91 -45.20 -37.37
C GLN A 25 -8.72 -44.92 -38.64
N LYS A 26 -8.53 -43.75 -39.25
CA LYS A 26 -8.68 -43.56 -40.69
C LYS A 26 -7.28 -43.72 -41.29
N GLU A 27 -7.09 -44.56 -42.30
CA GLU A 27 -5.82 -44.56 -43.06
C GLU A 27 -5.64 -43.19 -43.71
N GLY A 28 -4.61 -42.44 -43.31
CA GLY A 28 -4.38 -41.09 -43.81
C GLY A 28 -3.40 -40.27 -42.96
N ASP A 29 -2.93 -39.17 -43.55
CA ASP A 29 -2.02 -38.19 -42.96
C ASP A 29 -2.52 -37.67 -41.60
N ALA A 30 -1.68 -37.79 -40.56
CA ALA A 30 -1.95 -37.35 -39.20
C ALA A 30 -2.38 -35.88 -39.14
N LYS A 31 -1.78 -35.03 -39.98
CA LYS A 31 -2.10 -33.59 -40.02
C LYS A 31 -3.54 -33.38 -40.51
N LYS A 32 -4.00 -34.11 -41.54
CA LYS A 32 -5.39 -34.03 -42.03
C LYS A 32 -6.41 -34.45 -40.97
N VAL A 33 -6.13 -35.54 -40.24
CA VAL A 33 -7.04 -36.05 -39.18
C VAL A 33 -7.15 -35.06 -38.01
N VAL A 34 -6.04 -34.44 -37.61
CA VAL A 34 -6.04 -33.39 -36.59
C VAL A 34 -6.81 -32.17 -37.08
N CYS A 35 -6.58 -31.74 -38.33
CA CYS A 35 -7.27 -30.62 -38.94
C CYS A 35 -8.79 -30.80 -38.99
N GLU A 36 -9.29 -32.00 -39.35
CA GLU A 36 -10.73 -32.33 -39.27
C GLU A 36 -11.26 -32.21 -37.83
N THR A 37 -10.50 -32.74 -36.86
CA THR A 37 -10.86 -32.68 -35.44
C THR A 37 -10.90 -31.23 -34.93
N MET A 38 -9.95 -30.38 -35.35
CA MET A 38 -9.89 -28.95 -34.98
C MET A 38 -10.99 -28.12 -35.65
N LYS A 39 -11.38 -28.44 -36.89
CA LYS A 39 -12.56 -27.83 -37.55
C LYS A 39 -13.82 -28.08 -36.75
N GLY A 40 -14.04 -29.30 -36.24
CA GLY A 40 -15.18 -29.63 -35.38
C GLY A 40 -15.23 -28.83 -34.06
N LEU A 41 -14.10 -28.29 -33.61
CA LEU A 41 -14.02 -27.41 -32.44
C LEU A 41 -14.29 -25.93 -32.76
N GLY A 42 -14.31 -25.55 -34.05
CA GLY A 42 -14.31 -24.17 -34.52
C GLY A 42 -12.96 -23.50 -34.27
N VAL A 43 -11.85 -24.22 -34.52
CA VAL A 43 -10.48 -23.72 -34.44
C VAL A 43 -9.89 -23.66 -35.85
N ASN A 44 -9.14 -22.60 -36.16
CA ASN A 44 -8.55 -22.40 -37.47
C ASN A 44 -7.48 -23.48 -37.75
N VAL A 45 -7.46 -24.00 -38.97
CA VAL A 45 -6.67 -25.18 -39.38
C VAL A 45 -5.18 -24.87 -39.52
N THR A 46 -4.83 -23.59 -39.60
CA THR A 46 -3.45 -23.09 -39.63
C THR A 46 -2.70 -23.33 -38.32
N CYS A 47 -3.38 -23.70 -37.24
CA CYS A 47 -2.75 -23.80 -35.92
C CYS A 47 -1.84 -25.03 -35.68
N VAL A 48 -1.70 -25.91 -36.68
CA VAL A 48 -0.94 -27.16 -36.57
C VAL A 48 0.36 -27.03 -37.37
N LYS A 49 1.47 -26.91 -36.65
CA LYS A 49 2.81 -26.91 -37.24
C LYS A 49 3.13 -28.31 -37.79
N GLU A 50 3.09 -29.32 -36.93
CA GLU A 50 3.30 -30.72 -37.29
C GLU A 50 2.42 -31.66 -36.47
N ALA A 51 2.13 -32.85 -37.02
CA ALA A 51 1.37 -33.89 -36.33
C ALA A 51 1.93 -35.27 -36.68
N VAL A 52 2.17 -36.11 -35.67
CA VAL A 52 2.78 -37.44 -35.84
C VAL A 52 2.03 -38.47 -34.99
N TYR A 53 1.77 -39.64 -35.57
CA TYR A 53 1.25 -40.78 -34.80
C TYR A 53 2.33 -41.33 -33.87
N VAL A 54 2.01 -41.43 -32.58
CA VAL A 54 2.90 -41.92 -31.51
C VAL A 54 2.18 -43.00 -30.69
N GLY A 55 2.87 -44.09 -30.35
CA GLY A 55 2.31 -45.16 -29.50
C GLY A 55 2.48 -46.58 -30.07
N LYS A 56 2.18 -47.59 -29.25
CA LYS A 56 2.24 -49.02 -29.64
C LYS A 56 0.94 -49.45 -30.33
N VAL A 57 1.00 -50.54 -31.10
CA VAL A 57 -0.15 -51.15 -31.81
C VAL A 57 -1.33 -51.35 -30.85
N GLY A 58 -2.46 -50.69 -31.12
CA GLY A 58 -3.68 -50.72 -30.29
C GLY A 58 -4.01 -49.41 -29.53
N GLU A 59 -3.02 -48.57 -29.22
CA GLU A 59 -3.20 -47.28 -28.53
C GLU A 59 -2.46 -46.15 -29.26
N LYS A 60 -2.72 -45.96 -30.55
CA LYS A 60 -2.13 -44.86 -31.32
C LYS A 60 -2.68 -43.52 -30.84
N LYS A 61 -1.79 -42.64 -30.41
CA LYS A 61 -2.04 -41.23 -30.07
C LYS A 61 -1.46 -40.37 -31.18
N ILE A 62 -1.88 -39.11 -31.27
CA ILE A 62 -1.28 -38.13 -32.19
C ILE A 62 -0.62 -37.06 -31.36
N LEU A 63 0.69 -36.90 -31.51
CA LEU A 63 1.42 -35.75 -30.97
C LEU A 63 1.27 -34.61 -31.98
N VAL A 64 0.82 -33.45 -31.51
CA VAL A 64 0.59 -32.28 -32.34
C VAL A 64 1.43 -31.13 -31.80
N GLU A 65 2.32 -30.59 -32.64
CA GLU A 65 3.03 -29.35 -32.39
C GLU A 65 2.21 -28.18 -32.93
N MET A 66 1.94 -27.21 -32.07
CA MET A 66 1.16 -26.02 -32.42
C MET A 66 2.09 -24.89 -32.84
N GLU A 67 1.66 -24.02 -33.76
CA GLU A 67 2.47 -22.87 -34.19
C GLU A 67 2.67 -21.88 -33.01
N SER A 68 1.62 -21.67 -32.21
CA SER A 68 1.64 -20.77 -31.06
C SER A 68 1.04 -21.36 -29.76
N MET A 69 1.43 -20.78 -28.63
CA MET A 69 0.83 -21.10 -27.32
C MET A 69 -0.63 -20.66 -27.22
N ASP A 70 -1.00 -19.59 -27.92
CA ASP A 70 -2.37 -19.05 -27.90
C ASP A 70 -3.34 -19.96 -28.65
N GLU A 71 -2.91 -20.55 -29.75
CA GLU A 71 -3.68 -21.57 -30.45
C GLU A 71 -3.82 -22.85 -29.63
N LYS A 72 -2.74 -23.31 -28.99
CA LYS A 72 -2.81 -24.41 -28.02
C LYS A 72 -3.85 -24.12 -26.94
N ARG A 73 -3.86 -22.89 -26.38
CA ARG A 73 -4.82 -22.48 -25.35
C ARG A 73 -6.25 -22.46 -25.88
N ASN A 74 -6.47 -21.97 -27.10
CA ASN A 74 -7.78 -21.95 -27.76
C ASN A 74 -8.34 -23.37 -27.91
N VAL A 75 -7.51 -24.31 -28.36
CA VAL A 75 -7.85 -25.75 -28.43
C VAL A 75 -8.19 -26.30 -27.04
N MET A 76 -7.37 -26.00 -26.03
CA MET A 76 -7.53 -26.53 -24.68
C MET A 76 -8.75 -25.97 -23.93
N ILE A 77 -9.22 -24.77 -24.28
CA ILE A 77 -10.48 -24.20 -23.77
C ILE A 77 -11.68 -24.88 -24.45
N LYS A 78 -11.60 -25.05 -25.78
CA LYS A 78 -12.70 -25.59 -26.59
C LYS A 78 -12.84 -27.11 -26.49
N LYS A 79 -11.85 -27.83 -25.94
CA LYS A 79 -11.90 -29.30 -25.78
C LYS A 79 -13.09 -29.81 -24.96
N SER A 80 -13.70 -28.96 -24.13
CA SER A 80 -14.95 -29.29 -23.43
C SER A 80 -16.10 -29.64 -24.38
N LYS A 81 -16.07 -29.16 -25.64
CA LYS A 81 -17.01 -29.53 -26.71
C LYS A 81 -16.90 -31.00 -27.13
N LEU A 82 -15.80 -31.68 -26.79
CA LEU A 82 -15.60 -33.12 -27.06
C LEU A 82 -16.18 -34.01 -25.95
N LYS A 83 -16.77 -33.43 -24.90
CA LYS A 83 -17.34 -34.17 -23.77
C LYS A 83 -18.50 -35.04 -24.26
N GLY A 84 -18.33 -36.36 -24.18
CA GLY A 84 -19.27 -37.36 -24.71
C GLY A 84 -18.76 -38.11 -25.95
N SER A 85 -17.69 -37.62 -26.59
CA SER A 85 -16.98 -38.34 -27.64
C SER A 85 -15.90 -39.28 -27.08
N LYS A 86 -15.40 -40.21 -27.91
CA LYS A 86 -14.24 -41.05 -27.58
C LYS A 86 -12.90 -40.32 -27.75
N VAL A 87 -12.89 -39.07 -28.23
CA VAL A 87 -11.67 -38.30 -28.54
C VAL A 87 -11.28 -37.41 -27.38
N TYR A 88 -10.01 -37.47 -26.98
CA TYR A 88 -9.46 -36.69 -25.86
C TYR A 88 -8.25 -35.87 -26.30
N ILE A 89 -8.16 -34.64 -25.80
CA ILE A 89 -7.02 -33.74 -26.01
C ILE A 89 -6.39 -33.40 -24.66
N ASP A 90 -5.13 -33.76 -24.51
CA ASP A 90 -4.33 -33.54 -23.31
C ASP A 90 -3.07 -32.73 -23.62
N ASP A 91 -2.48 -32.11 -22.60
CA ASP A 91 -1.15 -31.50 -22.72
C ASP A 91 -0.09 -32.61 -22.93
N ASP A 92 0.90 -32.33 -23.79
CA ASP A 92 2.12 -33.16 -23.83
C ASP A 92 2.96 -32.90 -22.58
N MET A 93 2.90 -33.85 -21.65
CA MET A 93 3.49 -33.73 -20.32
C MET A 93 4.87 -34.39 -20.24
N THR A 94 5.81 -33.71 -19.58
CA THR A 94 7.07 -34.33 -19.12
C THR A 94 6.79 -35.54 -18.22
N LYS A 95 7.78 -36.44 -18.06
CA LYS A 95 7.63 -37.61 -17.15
C LYS A 95 7.27 -37.19 -15.72
N TYR A 96 7.92 -36.13 -15.22
CA TYR A 96 7.64 -35.57 -13.90
C TYR A 96 6.21 -35.01 -13.78
N GLU A 97 5.75 -34.25 -14.78
CA GLU A 97 4.39 -33.70 -14.79
C GLU A 97 3.33 -34.82 -14.89
N ARG A 98 3.59 -35.89 -15.66
CA ARG A 98 2.74 -37.09 -15.71
C ARG A 98 2.64 -37.76 -14.36
N ASP A 99 3.76 -37.94 -13.66
CA ASP A 99 3.80 -38.57 -12.34
C ASP A 99 3.04 -37.74 -11.30
N ARG A 100 3.21 -36.42 -11.34
CA ARG A 100 2.47 -35.48 -10.49
C ARG A 100 0.97 -35.51 -10.80
N GLN A 101 0.59 -35.46 -12.07
CA GLN A 101 -0.82 -35.48 -12.50
C GLN A 101 -1.50 -36.80 -12.12
N ARG A 102 -0.78 -37.92 -12.23
CA ARG A 102 -1.25 -39.25 -11.80
C ARG A 102 -1.54 -39.30 -10.31
N LYS A 103 -0.65 -38.77 -9.46
CA LYS A 103 -0.87 -38.70 -8.00
C LYS A 103 -2.09 -37.85 -7.64
N ILE A 104 -2.32 -36.73 -8.35
CA ILE A 104 -3.51 -35.89 -8.14
C ILE A 104 -4.78 -36.63 -8.56
N ARG A 105 -4.75 -37.38 -9.67
CA ARG A 105 -5.88 -38.21 -10.11
C ARG A 105 -6.18 -39.34 -9.11
N GLN A 106 -5.15 -39.98 -8.55
CA GLN A 106 -5.31 -41.03 -7.53
C GLN A 106 -5.94 -40.48 -6.24
N TRP A 107 -5.40 -39.39 -5.71
CA TRP A 107 -5.98 -38.67 -4.57
C TRP A 107 -7.45 -38.29 -4.84
N ALA A 108 -7.75 -37.72 -6.01
CA ALA A 108 -9.12 -37.34 -6.33
C ALA A 108 -10.09 -38.52 -6.43
N MET A 109 -9.60 -39.69 -6.84
CA MET A 109 -10.39 -40.92 -6.86
C MET A 109 -10.70 -41.40 -5.43
N GLU A 110 -9.72 -41.39 -4.54
CA GLU A 110 -9.89 -41.76 -3.13
C GLU A 110 -10.86 -40.82 -2.40
N GLU A 111 -10.76 -39.51 -2.64
CA GLU A 111 -11.66 -38.53 -2.01
C GLU A 111 -13.09 -38.59 -2.57
N ARG A 112 -13.26 -38.92 -3.86
CA ARG A 112 -14.59 -39.18 -4.43
C ARG A 112 -15.25 -40.42 -3.83
N LYS A 113 -14.48 -41.47 -3.53
CA LYS A 113 -14.99 -42.66 -2.82
C LYS A 113 -15.50 -42.32 -1.40
N LYS A 114 -14.95 -41.28 -0.78
CA LYS A 114 -15.40 -40.74 0.51
C LYS A 114 -16.60 -39.79 0.39
N GLY A 115 -17.24 -39.70 -0.79
CA GLY A 115 -18.40 -38.85 -1.02
C GLY A 115 -18.10 -37.36 -1.26
N MET A 116 -16.82 -36.96 -1.36
CA MET A 116 -16.47 -35.56 -1.59
C MET A 116 -16.58 -35.15 -3.06
N ASN A 117 -17.06 -33.92 -3.30
CA ASN A 117 -17.07 -33.32 -4.64
C ASN A 117 -15.67 -32.80 -5.00
N VAL A 118 -14.99 -33.50 -5.92
CA VAL A 118 -13.59 -33.23 -6.29
C VAL A 118 -13.44 -32.92 -7.77
N ARG A 119 -12.77 -31.80 -8.09
CA ARG A 119 -12.36 -31.40 -9.44
C ARG A 119 -10.84 -31.53 -9.60
N VAL A 120 -10.38 -31.97 -10.78
CA VAL A 120 -8.95 -32.12 -11.09
C VAL A 120 -8.61 -31.32 -12.33
N GLY A 121 -7.52 -30.57 -12.28
CA GLY A 121 -6.95 -29.82 -13.39
C GLY A 121 -5.44 -30.09 -13.52
N TYR A 122 -4.80 -29.46 -14.49
CA TYR A 122 -3.36 -29.64 -14.70
C TYR A 122 -2.54 -29.16 -13.48
N GLY A 123 -1.84 -30.08 -12.84
CA GLY A 123 -1.04 -29.85 -11.63
C GLY A 123 -1.83 -29.47 -10.37
N LYS A 124 -3.17 -29.57 -10.38
CA LYS A 124 -4.04 -29.09 -9.27
C LYS A 124 -5.25 -29.99 -9.03
N GLY A 125 -5.68 -30.07 -7.77
CA GLY A 125 -6.94 -30.71 -7.36
C GLY A 125 -7.74 -29.80 -6.40
N TRP A 126 -9.06 -29.88 -6.45
CA TRP A 126 -9.98 -29.11 -5.59
C TRP A 126 -10.98 -30.06 -4.95
N GLY A 127 -11.12 -30.03 -3.62
CA GLY A 127 -12.10 -30.83 -2.87
C GLY A 127 -12.53 -30.10 -1.59
N GLY A 128 -13.83 -30.14 -1.27
CA GLY A 128 -14.38 -29.52 -0.04
C GLY A 128 -14.17 -28.00 0.08
N GLY A 129 -14.19 -27.26 -1.03
CA GLY A 129 -13.98 -25.80 -1.04
C GLY A 129 -12.52 -25.34 -0.90
N LYS A 130 -11.54 -26.26 -0.78
CA LYS A 130 -10.10 -25.94 -0.65
C LYS A 130 -9.31 -26.46 -1.87
N MET A 131 -8.31 -25.69 -2.33
CA MET A 131 -7.39 -26.07 -3.40
C MET A 131 -6.19 -26.82 -2.81
N ARG A 132 -5.85 -28.00 -3.34
CA ARG A 132 -4.69 -28.79 -2.90
C ARG A 132 -3.69 -28.98 -4.04
N GLY A 133 -2.42 -28.69 -3.78
CA GLY A 133 -1.31 -28.90 -4.71
C GLY A 133 0.02 -28.99 -3.94
N LYS A 134 0.87 -29.98 -4.29
CA LYS A 134 2.17 -30.17 -3.64
C LYS A 134 3.17 -29.07 -4.03
N ARG A 135 3.76 -28.41 -3.02
CA ARG A 135 5.17 -27.95 -3.02
C ARG A 135 6.06 -29.17 -2.74
N GLY A 136 7.36 -29.06 -3.03
CA GLY A 136 8.34 -30.13 -2.86
C GLY A 136 8.28 -30.82 -1.49
N SER A 137 8.73 -32.08 -1.49
CA SER A 137 8.84 -33.06 -0.39
C SER A 137 8.64 -32.54 1.04
N GLU A 138 7.39 -32.54 1.53
CA GLU A 138 6.95 -32.81 2.91
C GLU A 138 5.41 -32.67 2.96
N GLU A 139 4.79 -33.12 4.04
CA GLU A 139 3.37 -33.51 4.18
C GLU A 139 2.28 -32.46 3.87
N LEU A 140 1.05 -32.96 3.68
CA LEU A 140 -0.18 -32.18 3.52
C LEU A 140 -0.55 -31.48 4.84
N VAL A 141 -0.26 -30.20 4.98
CA VAL A 141 -0.69 -29.41 6.15
C VAL A 141 -1.96 -28.60 5.85
N SER A 142 -2.95 -28.70 6.73
CA SER A 142 -4.13 -27.83 6.80
C SER A 142 -3.76 -26.48 7.41
N LEU A 143 -4.22 -25.39 6.79
CA LEU A 143 -4.21 -24.06 7.41
C LEU A 143 -5.58 -23.83 8.07
N ASP A 144 -5.60 -23.81 9.40
CA ASP A 144 -6.75 -23.43 10.22
C ASP A 144 -6.61 -21.99 10.71
N VAL A 145 -7.73 -21.26 10.69
CA VAL A 145 -7.92 -19.94 11.29
C VAL A 145 -8.43 -20.18 12.71
N MET A 146 -7.69 -19.73 13.73
CA MET A 146 -8.17 -19.74 15.11
C MET A 146 -9.12 -18.55 15.31
N GLU A 147 -10.42 -18.84 15.38
CA GLU A 147 -11.39 -17.98 16.06
C GLU A 147 -11.20 -18.13 17.58
N GLY A 148 -11.09 -17.01 18.27
CA GLY A 148 -11.01 -16.96 19.73
C GLY A 148 -11.90 -15.83 20.24
N GLU A 149 -13.08 -16.21 20.69
CA GLU A 149 -14.00 -15.37 21.46
C GLU A 149 -13.40 -15.02 22.83
N GLY A 150 -13.69 -13.82 23.32
CA GLY A 150 -13.23 -13.35 24.64
C GLY A 150 -13.81 -11.98 24.97
N ILE A 151 -15.03 -11.98 25.49
CA ILE A 151 -15.73 -10.83 26.09
C ILE A 151 -15.13 -10.51 27.47
N ARG A 152 -14.91 -9.21 27.77
CA ARG A 152 -15.06 -8.46 29.06
C ARG A 152 -14.23 -7.16 29.02
N GLU A 153 -14.85 -6.00 28.71
CA GLU A 153 -15.41 -4.99 29.64
C GLU A 153 -14.33 -4.05 30.24
N ARG A 154 -13.95 -2.99 29.52
CA ARG A 154 -14.36 -1.56 29.60
C ARG A 154 -13.82 -0.75 30.79
N GLU A 155 -13.02 0.26 30.46
CA GLU A 155 -13.34 1.65 30.81
C GLU A 155 -13.26 2.48 29.52
N ARG A 156 -14.41 3.00 29.09
CA ARG A 156 -14.61 3.59 27.75
C ARG A 156 -15.15 5.00 27.94
N ILE A 157 -14.42 6.00 27.45
CA ILE A 157 -15.00 7.30 27.08
C ILE A 157 -16.06 6.99 26.02
N ARG A 158 -17.35 7.14 26.35
CA ARG A 158 -18.49 6.90 25.45
C ARG A 158 -18.58 8.05 24.44
N GLY A 159 -18.00 7.86 23.26
CA GLY A 159 -18.39 8.57 22.04
C GLY A 159 -18.95 7.57 21.03
N ASN A 160 -20.07 7.89 20.38
CA ASN A 160 -20.59 7.07 19.29
C ASN A 160 -19.74 7.36 18.03
N VAL A 161 -19.12 6.30 17.49
CA VAL A 161 -18.37 6.37 16.23
C VAL A 161 -19.32 5.93 15.14
N GLU A 162 -19.80 6.87 14.33
CA GLU A 162 -20.57 6.56 13.14
C GLU A 162 -19.65 6.61 11.91
N LYS A 163 -19.72 5.56 11.09
CA LYS A 163 -19.04 5.52 9.79
C LYS A 163 -20.02 6.00 8.73
N ARG A 164 -19.73 7.12 8.06
CA ARG A 164 -20.47 7.46 6.84
C ARG A 164 -20.10 6.46 5.75
N LYS A 165 -21.11 5.94 5.03
CA LYS A 165 -20.89 5.09 3.85
C LYS A 165 -20.15 5.93 2.81
N GLY A 166 -18.96 5.48 2.42
CA GLY A 166 -18.23 6.08 1.32
C GLY A 166 -18.85 5.69 -0.02
N GLY A 167 -18.63 6.52 -1.03
CA GLY A 167 -19.01 6.21 -2.41
C GLY A 167 -18.11 5.14 -3.00
N VAL A 168 -18.63 4.44 -4.01
CA VAL A 168 -17.82 3.59 -4.90
C VAL A 168 -17.52 4.42 -6.14
N GLU A 169 -16.26 4.80 -6.31
CA GLU A 169 -15.80 5.45 -7.55
C GLU A 169 -15.18 4.37 -8.45
N LYS A 170 -15.71 4.20 -9.66
CA LYS A 170 -15.10 3.30 -10.66
C LYS A 170 -13.95 4.02 -11.34
N GLY A 171 -12.72 3.55 -11.11
CA GLY A 171 -11.54 4.07 -11.79
C GLY A 171 -11.56 3.70 -13.28
N LYS A 172 -11.16 4.63 -14.14
CA LYS A 172 -10.80 4.33 -15.54
C LYS A 172 -9.58 3.39 -15.50
N GLY A 173 -9.53 2.37 -16.36
CA GLY A 173 -8.52 1.28 -16.39
C GLY A 173 -7.04 1.70 -16.52
N LYS A 174 -6.55 2.47 -15.55
CA LYS A 174 -5.21 3.01 -15.45
C LYS A 174 -4.74 2.89 -14.01
N VAL A 175 -3.45 2.62 -13.86
CA VAL A 175 -2.77 2.56 -12.57
C VAL A 175 -1.76 3.71 -12.51
N LYS A 176 -1.84 4.54 -11.47
CA LYS A 176 -0.95 5.69 -11.30
C LYS A 176 0.17 5.37 -10.32
N GLY A 177 1.41 5.59 -10.75
CA GLY A 177 2.60 5.45 -9.93
C GLY A 177 3.23 6.81 -9.61
N VAL A 178 3.81 6.94 -8.42
CA VAL A 178 4.67 8.09 -8.06
C VAL A 178 5.92 7.61 -7.34
N VAL A 179 7.08 8.13 -7.71
CA VAL A 179 8.32 8.00 -6.94
C VAL A 179 8.88 9.37 -6.62
N TRP A 180 9.23 9.62 -5.35
CA TRP A 180 9.68 10.93 -4.92
C TRP A 180 10.75 10.84 -3.84
N ASN A 181 11.89 11.51 -4.04
CA ASN A 181 12.82 11.80 -2.94
C ASN A 181 12.19 12.87 -2.04
N VAL A 182 11.77 12.44 -0.84
CA VAL A 182 10.98 13.28 0.07
C VAL A 182 11.85 14.06 1.05
N ALA A 183 13.14 13.77 1.18
CA ALA A 183 14.02 14.45 2.15
C ALA A 183 13.40 14.55 3.57
N GLY A 184 13.05 13.40 4.14
CA GLY A 184 12.50 13.26 5.48
C GLY A 184 10.98 13.29 5.53
N ILE A 185 10.38 12.14 5.86
CA ILE A 185 8.92 11.98 5.85
C ILE A 185 8.21 12.58 7.07
N LYS A 186 8.92 12.70 8.21
CA LYS A 186 8.34 13.22 9.46
C LYS A 186 7.90 14.68 9.39
N ASN A 187 8.48 15.43 8.44
CA ASN A 187 8.26 16.86 8.28
C ASN A 187 7.14 17.18 7.25
N LYS A 188 6.44 16.15 6.75
CA LYS A 188 5.44 16.32 5.69
C LYS A 188 4.06 16.58 6.29
N ASP A 189 3.41 17.61 5.77
CA ASP A 189 2.08 18.06 6.18
C ASP A 189 0.94 17.25 5.52
N ALA A 190 -0.30 17.52 5.93
CA ALA A 190 -1.48 16.82 5.40
C ALA A 190 -1.68 16.97 3.89
N ASP A 191 -1.31 18.12 3.29
CA ASP A 191 -1.46 18.37 1.86
C ASP A 191 -0.46 17.53 1.03
N PHE A 192 0.74 17.28 1.56
CA PHE A 192 1.66 16.28 0.99
C PHE A 192 1.02 14.88 0.97
N TRP A 193 0.40 14.45 2.07
CA TRP A 193 -0.20 13.13 2.15
C TRP A 193 -1.45 12.99 1.30
N GLU A 194 -2.24 14.05 1.16
CA GLU A 194 -3.36 14.11 0.22
C GLU A 194 -2.89 13.90 -1.23
N PHE A 195 -1.80 14.57 -1.63
CA PHE A 195 -1.17 14.34 -2.93
C PHE A 195 -0.73 12.88 -3.11
N VAL A 196 0.00 12.33 -2.13
CA VAL A 196 0.52 10.94 -2.21
C VAL A 196 -0.60 9.90 -2.24
N LYS A 197 -1.70 10.11 -1.51
CA LYS A 197 -2.90 9.25 -1.52
C LYS A 197 -3.61 9.21 -2.89
N GLY A 198 -3.30 10.14 -3.79
CA GLY A 198 -3.81 10.14 -5.17
C GLY A 198 -3.25 9.04 -6.07
N TYR A 199 -2.22 8.31 -5.63
CA TYR A 199 -1.50 7.30 -6.42
C TYR A 199 -1.71 5.88 -5.90
N ASP A 200 -1.61 4.90 -6.81
CA ASP A 200 -1.85 3.49 -6.49
C ASP A 200 -0.55 2.77 -6.10
N VAL A 201 0.56 3.14 -6.75
CA VAL A 201 1.91 2.67 -6.44
C VAL A 201 2.76 3.86 -6.02
N ILE A 202 3.35 3.80 -4.83
CA ILE A 202 4.07 4.90 -4.21
C ILE A 202 5.47 4.43 -3.87
N GLY A 203 6.49 5.21 -4.25
CA GLY A 203 7.86 5.09 -3.76
C GLY A 203 8.32 6.40 -3.15
N MET A 204 8.87 6.34 -1.94
CA MET A 204 9.46 7.49 -1.26
C MET A 204 10.89 7.16 -0.86
N THR A 205 11.84 7.99 -1.26
CA THR A 205 13.26 7.86 -0.91
C THR A 205 13.71 8.98 0.03
N GLU A 206 14.85 8.81 0.69
CA GLU A 206 15.30 9.66 1.81
C GLU A 206 14.25 9.84 2.91
N THR A 207 13.57 8.76 3.29
CA THR A 207 12.50 8.86 4.29
C THR A 207 13.01 9.20 5.69
N TRP A 208 14.27 8.86 5.98
CA TRP A 208 14.95 9.00 7.29
C TRP A 208 14.23 8.27 8.44
N ILE A 209 13.45 7.24 8.11
CA ILE A 209 12.79 6.37 9.07
C ILE A 209 13.71 5.17 9.34
N ASP A 210 14.25 5.08 10.54
CA ASP A 210 14.98 3.89 10.99
C ASP A 210 14.03 2.76 11.44
N SER A 211 14.56 1.58 11.74
CA SER A 211 13.74 0.42 12.11
C SER A 211 12.88 0.64 13.36
N LYS A 212 13.32 1.48 14.31
CA LYS A 212 12.55 1.81 15.52
C LYS A 212 11.43 2.77 15.20
N ASP A 213 11.74 3.81 14.42
CA ASP A 213 10.75 4.76 13.92
C ASP A 213 9.68 4.05 13.07
N TRP A 214 10.06 3.05 12.27
CA TRP A 214 9.13 2.30 11.43
C TRP A 214 8.04 1.58 12.24
N GLN A 215 8.37 1.04 13.41
CA GLN A 215 7.38 0.40 14.29
C GLN A 215 6.26 1.36 14.71
N ILE A 216 6.57 2.66 14.85
CA ILE A 216 5.60 3.70 15.19
C ILE A 216 4.90 4.23 13.94
N TRP A 217 5.62 4.35 12.83
CA TRP A 217 5.13 4.95 11.59
C TRP A 217 4.24 4.00 10.78
N LYS A 218 4.43 2.69 10.89
CA LYS A 218 3.60 1.69 10.19
C LYS A 218 2.11 1.88 10.47
N ASP A 219 1.74 2.21 11.71
CA ASP A 219 0.35 2.45 12.13
C ASP A 219 -0.18 3.86 11.75
N LYS A 220 0.72 4.77 11.35
CA LYS A 220 0.35 6.09 10.82
C LYS A 220 0.15 6.05 9.31
N MET A 221 0.70 5.05 8.63
CA MET A 221 0.56 4.95 7.18
C MET A 221 -0.89 4.71 6.77
N PRO A 222 -1.34 5.28 5.63
CA PRO A 222 -2.68 5.06 5.10
C PRO A 222 -2.99 3.56 4.95
N SER A 223 -4.13 3.12 5.47
CA SER A 223 -4.44 1.71 5.65
C SER A 223 -4.81 0.98 4.35
N GLU A 224 -5.05 1.72 3.29
CA GLU A 224 -5.50 1.25 1.98
C GLU A 224 -4.33 0.71 1.14
N TRP A 225 -3.08 0.95 1.56
CA TRP A 225 -1.87 0.46 0.91
C TRP A 225 -1.19 -0.63 1.76
N ARG A 226 -0.52 -1.56 1.08
CA ARG A 226 0.47 -2.47 1.66
C ARG A 226 1.83 -1.78 1.60
N TRP A 227 2.34 -1.41 2.76
CA TRP A 227 3.59 -0.68 2.91
C TRP A 227 4.78 -1.59 3.20
N LYS A 228 5.93 -1.26 2.60
CA LYS A 228 7.24 -1.84 2.90
C LYS A 228 8.23 -0.72 3.17
N CYS A 229 9.20 -1.00 4.05
CA CYS A 229 10.22 -0.04 4.46
C CYS A 229 11.58 -0.73 4.48
N GLN A 230 12.49 -0.21 3.67
CA GLN A 230 13.92 -0.36 3.86
C GLN A 230 14.36 0.75 4.81
N ALA A 231 14.76 0.39 6.03
CA ALA A 231 15.06 1.34 7.08
C ALA A 231 16.29 2.19 6.76
N ALA A 232 16.24 3.47 7.14
CA ALA A 232 17.38 4.37 7.12
C ALA A 232 18.45 3.92 8.13
N LYS A 233 19.73 3.98 7.73
CA LYS A 233 20.86 3.59 8.59
C LYS A 233 21.28 4.76 9.48
N ARG A 234 21.64 4.48 10.74
CA ARG A 234 22.27 5.45 11.65
C ARG A 234 23.74 5.10 11.83
N GLU A 235 24.62 5.93 11.28
CA GLU A 235 26.07 5.79 11.45
C GLU A 235 26.54 6.30 12.83
N LYS A 236 25.80 7.23 13.45
CA LYS A 236 26.18 7.88 14.73
C LYS A 236 25.05 7.82 15.75
N LYS A 237 25.41 7.78 17.05
CA LYS A 237 24.45 7.83 18.19
C LYS A 237 23.62 9.14 18.20
N LYS A 238 24.23 10.26 17.81
CA LYS A 238 23.58 11.57 17.65
C LYS A 238 23.48 11.94 16.16
N GLY A 239 22.35 12.52 15.74
CA GLY A 239 22.08 12.95 14.37
C GLY A 239 20.90 12.22 13.70
N ARG A 240 20.52 12.67 12.50
CA ARG A 240 19.45 12.07 11.70
C ARG A 240 19.89 10.75 11.07
N ALA A 241 18.95 9.81 10.93
CA ALA A 241 19.15 8.62 10.11
C ALA A 241 19.34 9.03 8.64
N ARG A 242 20.05 8.20 7.86
CA ARG A 242 20.43 8.49 6.47
C ARG A 242 19.79 7.47 5.53
N GLY A 243 19.25 7.96 4.42
CA GLY A 243 18.56 7.15 3.40
C GLY A 243 17.17 6.69 3.82
N GLY A 244 16.87 5.43 3.49
CA GLY A 244 15.59 4.76 3.74
C GLY A 244 14.61 4.90 2.56
N ILE A 245 14.01 3.78 2.16
CA ILE A 245 13.03 3.68 1.08
C ILE A 245 11.72 3.14 1.65
N ILE A 246 10.61 3.81 1.38
CA ILE A 246 9.27 3.32 1.72
C ILE A 246 8.48 3.15 0.42
N THR A 247 7.93 1.98 0.19
CA THR A 247 7.00 1.75 -0.93
C THR A 247 5.62 1.37 -0.43
N GLY A 248 4.59 1.83 -1.13
CA GLY A 248 3.20 1.53 -0.86
C GLY A 248 2.51 1.06 -2.13
N VAL A 249 1.77 -0.04 -2.05
CA VAL A 249 0.97 -0.54 -3.17
C VAL A 249 -0.47 -0.68 -2.70
N ARG A 250 -1.43 -0.11 -3.43
CA ARG A 250 -2.84 -0.24 -3.11
C ARG A 250 -3.24 -1.70 -2.93
N LYS A 251 -4.07 -1.98 -1.92
CA LYS A 251 -4.46 -3.34 -1.54
C LYS A 251 -5.22 -4.06 -2.65
N GLU A 252 -5.88 -3.32 -3.51
CA GLU A 252 -6.64 -3.79 -4.67
C GLU A 252 -5.73 -4.33 -5.79
N ILE A 253 -4.48 -3.86 -5.88
CA ILE A 253 -3.49 -4.38 -6.83
C ILE A 253 -2.96 -5.71 -6.31
N ILE A 254 -2.84 -6.73 -7.15
CA ILE A 254 -2.29 -8.03 -6.73
C ILE A 254 -0.76 -7.97 -6.78
N GLU A 255 -0.11 -8.44 -5.72
CA GLU A 255 1.35 -8.60 -5.68
C GLU A 255 1.72 -10.08 -5.73
N ARG A 256 2.78 -10.42 -6.48
CA ARG A 256 3.32 -11.78 -6.49
C ARG A 256 4.28 -12.00 -5.33
N GLU A 257 3.85 -12.80 -4.37
CA GLU A 257 4.69 -13.23 -3.24
C GLU A 257 5.95 -13.96 -3.70
N GLY A 258 7.07 -13.72 -3.01
CA GLY A 258 8.35 -14.41 -3.23
C GLY A 258 9.14 -13.99 -4.48
N ARG A 259 8.70 -12.93 -5.18
CA ARG A 259 9.42 -12.32 -6.32
C ARG A 259 9.89 -10.89 -6.04
N GLU A 260 9.93 -10.55 -4.77
CA GLU A 260 10.35 -9.26 -4.26
C GLU A 260 11.86 -9.30 -4.07
N GLY A 261 12.54 -8.25 -4.50
CA GLY A 261 13.98 -8.08 -4.33
C GLY A 261 14.24 -6.85 -3.46
N GLU A 262 15.15 -6.96 -2.51
CA GLU A 262 15.63 -5.83 -1.74
C GLU A 262 17.15 -5.90 -1.67
N GLY A 263 17.80 -4.80 -2.01
CA GLY A 263 19.23 -4.59 -1.89
C GLY A 263 19.50 -3.19 -1.37
N GLU A 264 20.74 -2.87 -1.03
CA GLU A 264 21.06 -1.55 -0.49
C GLU A 264 20.71 -0.44 -1.49
N GLY A 265 19.73 0.40 -1.15
CA GLY A 265 19.26 1.48 -2.03
C GLY A 265 18.33 1.03 -3.16
N VAL A 266 17.87 -0.23 -3.16
CA VAL A 266 17.01 -0.78 -4.23
C VAL A 266 15.88 -1.60 -3.62
N GLN A 267 14.64 -1.32 -4.02
CA GLN A 267 13.46 -2.09 -3.58
C GLN A 267 12.55 -2.43 -4.75
N GLU A 268 12.36 -3.72 -5.01
CA GLU A 268 11.51 -4.25 -6.08
C GLU A 268 10.15 -4.73 -5.56
N ARG A 269 9.09 -4.39 -6.31
CA ARG A 269 7.72 -4.83 -6.09
C ARG A 269 7.21 -5.50 -7.38
N ALA A 270 6.80 -6.77 -7.29
CA ALA A 270 6.22 -7.50 -8.42
C ALA A 270 4.68 -7.40 -8.39
N LEU A 271 4.11 -6.64 -9.31
CA LEU A 271 2.68 -6.33 -9.42
C LEU A 271 2.04 -7.10 -10.57
N VAL A 272 0.76 -7.43 -10.44
CA VAL A 272 -0.05 -8.00 -11.53
C VAL A 272 -1.10 -6.98 -11.94
N LEU A 273 -0.94 -6.42 -13.14
CA LEU A 273 -1.86 -5.45 -13.72
C LEU A 273 -2.55 -6.09 -14.93
N GLY A 274 -3.81 -6.49 -14.77
CA GLY A 274 -4.54 -7.24 -15.79
C GLY A 274 -3.90 -8.60 -16.07
N ARG A 275 -3.38 -8.79 -17.29
CA ARG A 275 -2.66 -10.02 -17.71
C ARG A 275 -1.15 -9.90 -17.54
N ASP A 276 -0.65 -8.70 -17.30
CA ASP A 276 0.77 -8.41 -17.28
C ASP A 276 1.36 -8.47 -15.88
N ILE A 277 2.64 -8.78 -15.83
CA ILE A 277 3.44 -8.73 -14.61
C ILE A 277 4.37 -7.53 -14.74
N TRP A 278 4.27 -6.62 -13.79
CA TRP A 278 5.11 -5.44 -13.67
C TRP A 278 6.11 -5.59 -12.54
N ARG A 279 7.38 -5.38 -12.83
CA ARG A 279 8.45 -5.24 -11.84
C ARG A 279 8.68 -3.76 -11.64
N VAL A 280 8.23 -3.22 -10.51
CA VAL A 280 8.45 -1.82 -10.14
C VAL A 280 9.63 -1.77 -9.18
N VAL A 281 10.72 -1.13 -9.59
CA VAL A 281 11.96 -1.02 -8.83
C VAL A 281 12.15 0.44 -8.42
N VAL A 282 12.18 0.69 -7.12
CA VAL A 282 12.46 2.02 -6.55
C VAL A 282 13.92 2.10 -6.14
N VAL A 283 14.63 3.11 -6.64
CA VAL A 283 16.07 3.29 -6.44
C VAL A 283 16.38 4.55 -5.63
N TYR A 284 17.34 4.44 -4.73
CA TYR A 284 18.00 5.55 -4.05
C TYR A 284 19.51 5.32 -4.01
N ASN A 285 20.21 5.92 -4.97
CA ASN A 285 21.66 5.88 -5.08
C ASN A 285 22.30 7.15 -4.51
N ARG A 286 22.38 7.23 -3.19
CA ARG A 286 22.79 8.42 -2.42
C ARG A 286 24.00 9.19 -2.96
N GLU A 287 25.07 8.52 -3.39
CA GLU A 287 26.32 9.16 -3.83
C GLU A 287 26.68 8.81 -5.30
N GLY A 288 25.71 8.30 -6.06
CA GLY A 288 25.96 7.80 -7.42
C GLY A 288 26.97 6.66 -7.43
N LYS A 289 26.91 5.80 -6.41
CA LYS A 289 27.83 4.69 -6.19
C LYS A 289 27.63 3.60 -7.23
N ARG A 290 28.73 3.08 -7.77
CA ARG A 290 28.71 1.96 -8.72
C ARG A 290 28.18 0.69 -8.05
N GLU A 291 28.37 0.53 -6.75
CA GLU A 291 27.85 -0.58 -5.95
C GLU A 291 26.32 -0.68 -5.99
N CYS A 292 25.61 0.47 -6.02
CA CYS A 292 24.16 0.48 -6.16
C CYS A 292 23.75 0.01 -7.56
N LEU A 293 24.48 0.39 -8.60
CA LEU A 293 24.26 -0.10 -9.97
C LEU A 293 24.50 -1.62 -10.06
N GLU A 294 25.53 -2.14 -9.39
CA GLU A 294 25.76 -3.59 -9.27
C GLU A 294 24.62 -4.31 -8.55
N GLU A 295 24.03 -3.69 -7.54
CA GLU A 295 22.87 -4.25 -6.86
C GLU A 295 21.64 -4.29 -7.79
N ILE A 296 21.43 -3.23 -8.58
CA ILE A 296 20.42 -3.23 -9.65
C ILE A 296 20.70 -4.35 -10.65
N ARG A 297 21.94 -4.57 -11.07
CA ARG A 297 22.32 -5.65 -12.01
C ARG A 297 21.96 -7.03 -11.46
N LYS A 298 22.19 -7.27 -10.17
CA LYS A 298 21.90 -8.56 -9.52
C LYS A 298 20.41 -8.79 -9.33
N LEU A 299 19.69 -7.78 -8.86
CA LEU A 299 18.26 -7.89 -8.56
C LEU A 299 17.40 -7.89 -9.83
N VAL A 300 17.72 -7.00 -10.77
CA VAL A 300 16.98 -6.83 -12.02
C VAL A 300 17.54 -7.76 -13.09
N GLY A 301 17.28 -9.06 -12.92
CA GLY A 301 17.64 -10.07 -13.94
C GLY A 301 16.84 -9.93 -15.24
N GLU A 302 17.39 -10.47 -16.34
CA GLU A 302 16.76 -10.50 -17.66
C GLU A 302 15.54 -11.41 -17.68
N ARG A 303 14.38 -10.80 -17.88
CA ARG A 303 13.09 -11.50 -18.02
C ARG A 303 12.31 -10.84 -19.14
N GLU A 304 12.60 -11.27 -20.36
CA GLU A 304 12.10 -10.65 -21.60
C GLU A 304 10.56 -10.54 -21.67
N GLU A 305 9.81 -11.39 -20.96
CA GLU A 305 8.34 -11.38 -20.96
C GLU A 305 7.71 -10.46 -19.88
N GLU A 306 8.48 -9.92 -18.92
CA GLU A 306 7.95 -9.11 -17.81
C GLU A 306 8.12 -7.61 -18.09
N ASN A 307 7.11 -6.79 -17.74
CA ASN A 307 7.20 -5.34 -17.85
C ASN A 307 8.09 -4.80 -16.74
N LEU A 308 9.11 -4.01 -17.06
CA LEU A 308 10.01 -3.42 -16.09
C LEU A 308 9.79 -1.91 -15.98
N LEU A 309 9.73 -1.39 -14.76
CA LEU A 309 9.73 0.03 -14.46
C LEU A 309 10.72 0.30 -13.32
N VAL A 310 11.78 1.04 -13.60
CA VAL A 310 12.77 1.47 -12.60
C VAL A 310 12.64 2.98 -12.42
N LEU A 311 12.47 3.44 -11.19
CA LEU A 311 12.27 4.86 -10.88
C LEU A 311 13.05 5.24 -9.62
N GLY A 312 13.68 6.40 -9.60
CA GLY A 312 14.35 6.83 -8.37
C GLY A 312 15.37 7.92 -8.55
N ASP A 313 16.07 8.20 -7.45
CA ASP A 313 17.17 9.15 -7.39
C ASP A 313 18.48 8.38 -7.62
N PHE A 314 19.17 8.67 -8.72
CA PHE A 314 20.42 8.01 -9.09
C PHE A 314 21.66 8.84 -8.70
N ASN A 315 21.46 10.11 -8.33
CA ASN A 315 22.52 11.09 -8.10
C ASN A 315 23.61 11.08 -9.19
N ALA A 316 23.17 10.97 -10.45
CA ALA A 316 23.99 10.89 -11.65
C ALA A 316 23.42 11.84 -12.70
N ARG A 317 24.26 12.46 -13.54
CA ARG A 317 23.79 13.38 -14.59
C ARG A 317 24.19 12.81 -15.95
N ILE A 318 23.21 12.55 -16.82
CA ILE A 318 23.44 11.90 -18.12
C ILE A 318 23.32 12.88 -19.31
N GLY A 319 23.25 14.18 -19.06
CA GLY A 319 23.12 15.19 -20.11
C GLY A 319 21.92 14.93 -21.01
N ARG A 320 22.12 14.99 -22.33
CA ARG A 320 21.16 14.64 -23.38
C ARG A 320 21.41 13.25 -23.99
N GLU A 321 22.28 12.45 -23.38
CA GLU A 321 22.61 11.11 -23.89
C GLU A 321 21.50 10.08 -23.57
N GLY A 322 21.49 8.99 -24.33
CA GLY A 322 20.58 7.85 -24.15
C GLY A 322 19.19 8.01 -24.78
N GLY A 323 19.04 8.86 -25.80
CA GLY A 323 17.81 8.98 -26.59
C GLY A 323 17.60 7.80 -27.54
N PHE A 324 16.36 7.60 -27.98
CA PHE A 324 15.99 6.51 -28.88
C PHE A 324 15.91 6.98 -30.33
N GLY A 325 16.59 6.29 -31.25
CA GLY A 325 16.67 6.63 -32.67
C GLY A 325 15.88 5.74 -33.61
N ASN A 326 15.41 6.32 -34.71
CA ASN A 326 14.91 5.60 -35.89
C ASN A 326 15.76 6.00 -37.09
N GLU A 327 17.00 5.50 -37.25
CA GLU A 327 17.68 5.40 -38.55
C GLU A 327 19.08 4.80 -38.37
N GLU A 328 19.30 3.63 -38.98
CA GLU A 328 20.63 3.16 -39.35
C GLU A 328 20.99 3.81 -40.69
N GLU A 329 21.75 4.92 -40.67
CA GLU A 329 22.56 5.26 -41.84
C GLU A 329 23.74 4.29 -41.89
N GLU A 330 23.91 3.60 -43.03
CA GLU A 330 24.95 2.60 -43.30
C GLU A 330 26.31 2.99 -42.67
N GLY A 331 26.67 2.32 -41.57
CA GLY A 331 28.00 2.38 -40.97
C GLY A 331 28.30 3.52 -39.99
N LYS A 332 27.33 4.35 -39.58
CA LYS A 332 27.51 5.35 -38.50
C LYS A 332 26.65 5.03 -37.28
N VAL A 333 27.27 4.99 -36.10
CA VAL A 333 26.54 4.97 -34.81
C VAL A 333 25.88 6.34 -34.63
N VAL A 334 24.58 6.43 -34.90
CA VAL A 334 23.80 7.63 -34.61
C VAL A 334 23.49 7.64 -33.11
N ILE A 335 24.26 8.43 -32.34
CA ILE A 335 23.91 8.71 -30.95
C ILE A 335 22.66 9.59 -30.97
N CYS A 336 21.54 9.04 -30.53
CA CYS A 336 20.30 9.79 -30.46
C CYS A 336 20.24 10.56 -29.15
N GLU A 337 20.02 11.87 -29.25
CA GLU A 337 19.85 12.73 -28.09
C GLU A 337 18.43 12.66 -27.58
N ARG A 338 18.27 12.63 -26.25
CA ARG A 338 16.99 12.87 -25.58
C ARG A 338 16.82 14.33 -25.23
N SER A 339 15.57 14.78 -25.10
CA SER A 339 15.31 16.09 -24.51
C SER A 339 15.76 16.14 -23.05
N SER A 340 16.59 17.11 -22.72
CA SER A 340 17.00 17.37 -21.33
C SER A 340 17.37 18.83 -21.15
N ARG A 341 16.82 19.43 -20.09
CA ARG A 341 17.27 20.74 -19.61
C ARG A 341 18.68 20.69 -19.02
N ASP A 342 19.08 19.53 -18.52
CA ASP A 342 20.42 19.31 -18.02
C ASP A 342 21.30 18.76 -19.14
N GLY A 343 22.26 19.59 -19.61
CA GLY A 343 23.24 19.19 -20.61
C GLY A 343 24.53 18.59 -20.02
N VAL A 344 24.65 18.49 -18.70
CA VAL A 344 25.90 18.03 -18.06
C VAL A 344 25.90 16.52 -17.91
N VAL A 345 27.04 15.91 -18.25
CA VAL A 345 27.31 14.49 -18.06
C VAL A 345 28.35 14.31 -16.94
N SER A 346 27.99 13.58 -15.88
CA SER A 346 28.91 13.25 -14.79
C SER A 346 29.58 11.89 -15.02
N ARG A 347 30.63 11.58 -14.25
CA ARG A 347 31.25 10.24 -14.26
C ARG A 347 30.23 9.16 -13.89
N GLN A 348 29.46 9.39 -12.84
CA GLN A 348 28.37 8.51 -12.40
C GLN A 348 27.28 8.39 -13.48
N GLY A 349 27.05 9.43 -14.27
CA GLY A 349 26.16 9.41 -15.43
C GLY A 349 26.61 8.42 -16.49
N ARG A 350 27.92 8.40 -16.79
CA ARG A 350 28.50 7.42 -17.73
C ARG A 350 28.37 5.98 -17.22
N ASP A 351 28.61 5.74 -15.94
CA ASP A 351 28.40 4.41 -15.34
C ASP A 351 26.91 3.98 -15.41
N LEU A 352 25.97 4.93 -15.29
CA LEU A 352 24.54 4.67 -15.42
C LEU A 352 24.14 4.37 -16.87
N LEU A 353 24.66 5.12 -17.84
CA LEU A 353 24.41 4.87 -19.26
C LEU A 353 24.95 3.51 -19.70
N GLU A 354 26.14 3.11 -19.24
CA GLU A 354 26.70 1.76 -19.46
C GLU A 354 25.71 0.67 -19.02
N LEU A 355 25.09 0.82 -17.84
CA LEU A 355 24.06 -0.11 -17.36
C LEU A 355 22.80 -0.11 -18.24
N VAL A 356 22.31 1.07 -18.63
CA VAL A 356 21.09 1.23 -19.42
C VAL A 356 21.28 0.59 -20.81
N GLU A 357 22.42 0.85 -21.46
CA GLU A 357 22.79 0.28 -22.75
C GLU A 357 22.94 -1.23 -22.67
N GLU A 358 23.70 -1.75 -21.69
CA GLU A 358 23.89 -3.19 -21.52
C GLU A 358 22.56 -3.93 -21.33
N ARG A 359 21.61 -3.32 -20.63
CA ARG A 359 20.30 -3.92 -20.34
C ARG A 359 19.26 -3.67 -21.43
N GLY A 360 19.58 -2.87 -22.45
CA GLY A 360 18.62 -2.42 -23.45
C GLY A 360 17.42 -1.71 -22.83
N TRP A 361 17.65 -0.91 -21.79
CA TRP A 361 16.61 -0.11 -21.16
C TRP A 361 16.41 1.21 -21.90
N LEU A 362 15.17 1.68 -21.90
CA LEU A 362 14.76 2.94 -22.46
C LEU A 362 14.59 3.96 -21.33
N ILE A 363 15.06 5.18 -21.58
CA ILE A 363 14.92 6.32 -20.67
C ILE A 363 13.56 6.95 -20.88
N LEU A 364 12.85 7.26 -19.79
CA LEU A 364 11.54 7.92 -19.86
C LEU A 364 11.67 9.45 -19.90
N ASN A 365 12.58 10.03 -19.12
CA ASN A 365 12.79 11.47 -19.04
C ASN A 365 13.23 12.05 -20.39
N GLY A 366 12.47 12.99 -20.94
CA GLY A 366 12.77 13.60 -22.24
C GLY A 366 12.25 12.86 -23.47
N GLU A 367 11.85 11.59 -23.32
CA GLU A 367 11.46 10.73 -24.45
C GLU A 367 9.98 10.35 -24.39
N LYS A 368 9.47 10.09 -23.17
CA LYS A 368 8.11 9.63 -22.98
C LYS A 368 7.16 10.83 -22.92
N ARG A 369 5.99 10.67 -23.54
CA ARG A 369 4.88 11.63 -23.48
C ARG A 369 4.62 12.11 -22.05
N GLY A 370 4.59 13.42 -21.85
CA GLY A 370 4.42 14.10 -20.56
C GLY A 370 5.69 14.78 -20.03
N ASP A 371 6.87 14.48 -20.58
CA ASP A 371 8.15 15.12 -20.23
C ASP A 371 8.99 15.45 -21.47
N GLU A 372 8.36 15.95 -22.53
CA GLU A 372 8.97 16.22 -23.83
C GLU A 372 10.14 17.23 -23.77
N GLU A 373 10.18 18.05 -22.72
CA GLU A 373 11.22 19.05 -22.48
C GLU A 373 12.38 18.52 -21.60
N GLY A 374 12.25 17.33 -21.01
CA GLY A 374 13.20 16.77 -20.05
C GLY A 374 13.39 17.68 -18.82
N GLU A 375 12.32 17.85 -18.04
CA GLU A 375 12.24 18.80 -16.93
C GLU A 375 13.24 18.56 -15.80
N TRP A 376 13.59 19.64 -15.10
CA TRP A 376 14.44 19.58 -13.90
C TRP A 376 13.78 18.72 -12.82
N THR A 377 14.49 17.68 -12.35
CA THR A 377 14.01 16.80 -11.28
C THR A 377 14.49 17.29 -9.91
N PHE A 378 15.59 18.04 -9.87
CA PHE A 378 16.16 18.61 -8.66
C PHE A 378 16.41 20.12 -8.80
N GLU A 379 15.97 20.89 -7.81
CA GLU A 379 16.14 22.35 -7.78
C GLU A 379 16.41 22.87 -6.36
N LYS A 380 17.60 23.44 -6.16
CA LYS A 380 17.97 24.21 -4.97
C LYS A 380 18.37 25.64 -5.32
N ALA A 381 18.73 26.42 -4.30
CA ALA A 381 19.22 27.79 -4.50
C ALA A 381 20.55 27.79 -5.28
N GLU A 382 21.39 26.79 -5.04
CA GLU A 382 22.74 26.67 -5.60
C GLU A 382 22.75 26.13 -7.04
N GLY A 383 21.67 25.50 -7.51
CA GLY A 383 21.64 24.93 -8.85
C GLY A 383 20.46 24.01 -9.12
N LYS A 384 20.39 23.53 -10.36
CA LYS A 384 19.39 22.58 -10.85
C LYS A 384 20.07 21.43 -11.58
N SER A 385 19.47 20.26 -11.51
CA SER A 385 19.97 19.06 -12.20
C SER A 385 18.86 18.09 -12.51
N VAL A 386 19.10 17.21 -13.49
CA VAL A 386 18.28 16.02 -13.73
C VAL A 386 19.07 14.83 -13.18
N ILE A 387 18.63 14.32 -12.02
CA ILE A 387 19.29 13.23 -11.27
C ILE A 387 18.33 12.12 -10.84
N ASP A 388 17.03 12.35 -11.01
CA ASP A 388 15.98 11.37 -10.76
C ASP A 388 15.48 10.85 -12.11
N PHE A 389 15.53 9.54 -12.34
CA PHE A 389 15.24 8.95 -13.66
C PHE A 389 14.17 7.88 -13.59
N GLY A 390 13.44 7.74 -14.69
CA GLY A 390 12.63 6.58 -15.02
C GLY A 390 13.23 5.79 -16.18
N PHE A 391 13.34 4.46 -16.00
CA PHE A 391 13.77 3.51 -17.03
C PHE A 391 12.74 2.40 -17.20
N THR A 392 12.66 1.86 -18.41
CA THR A 392 11.76 0.76 -18.75
C THR A 392 12.40 -0.18 -19.77
N ASN A 393 11.90 -1.41 -19.90
CA ASN A 393 12.25 -2.25 -21.04
C ASN A 393 11.30 -2.02 -22.23
N TRP A 394 11.69 -2.52 -23.41
CA TRP A 394 10.92 -2.39 -24.65
C TRP A 394 9.47 -2.87 -24.52
N VAL A 395 9.24 -4.01 -23.85
CA VAL A 395 7.91 -4.61 -23.68
C VAL A 395 6.97 -3.72 -22.85
N ALA A 396 7.51 -3.00 -21.87
CA ALA A 396 6.74 -2.09 -21.04
C ALA A 396 6.53 -0.72 -21.70
N TRP A 397 7.37 -0.29 -22.65
CA TRP A 397 7.31 1.05 -23.26
C TRP A 397 5.92 1.42 -23.77
N GLY A 398 5.29 0.54 -24.54
CA GLY A 398 3.96 0.77 -25.12
C GLY A 398 2.82 0.78 -24.09
N LYS A 399 3.03 0.21 -22.89
CA LYS A 399 2.04 0.09 -21.82
C LYS A 399 2.14 1.18 -20.76
N ILE A 400 3.19 2.00 -20.83
CA ILE A 400 3.29 3.26 -20.08
C ILE A 400 2.57 4.31 -20.92
N ASP A 401 1.53 4.93 -20.39
CA ASP A 401 0.75 5.95 -21.11
C ASP A 401 1.47 7.31 -21.11
N SER A 402 2.04 7.67 -19.96
CA SER A 402 2.73 8.93 -19.76
C SER A 402 3.72 8.86 -18.60
N PHE A 403 4.74 9.71 -18.68
CA PHE A 403 5.71 9.98 -17.62
C PHE A 403 5.81 11.50 -17.47
N GLU A 404 5.72 12.00 -16.24
CA GLU A 404 5.75 13.44 -15.93
C GLU A 404 6.67 13.70 -14.73
N VAL A 405 7.49 14.74 -14.82
CA VAL A 405 8.16 15.32 -13.66
C VAL A 405 7.20 16.33 -13.00
N GLY A 406 6.56 15.92 -11.91
CA GLY A 406 5.52 16.72 -11.27
C GLY A 406 6.03 18.01 -10.61
N ASN A 407 5.10 18.86 -10.17
CA ASN A 407 5.42 20.21 -9.69
C ASN A 407 5.06 20.41 -8.21
N ARG A 408 5.99 20.11 -7.31
CA ARG A 408 5.80 20.15 -5.84
C ARG A 408 6.93 20.92 -5.13
N ILE A 409 6.67 21.38 -3.90
CA ILE A 409 7.57 22.30 -3.15
C ILE A 409 8.15 21.69 -1.86
N GLU A 410 7.61 20.55 -1.45
CA GLU A 410 7.87 19.90 -0.17
C GLU A 410 9.22 19.20 -0.11
N SER A 411 9.85 19.01 -1.26
CA SER A 411 11.23 18.57 -1.43
C SER A 411 11.94 19.50 -2.42
N ASP A 412 13.26 19.44 -2.43
CA ASP A 412 14.06 20.04 -3.50
C ASP A 412 14.06 19.13 -4.75
N HIS A 413 13.65 17.87 -4.61
CA HIS A 413 13.35 16.96 -5.71
C HIS A 413 11.88 17.07 -6.13
N GLN A 414 11.60 16.74 -7.38
CA GLN A 414 10.27 16.64 -7.96
C GLN A 414 9.79 15.18 -7.98
N PRO A 415 8.48 14.92 -7.85
CA PRO A 415 7.95 13.58 -7.97
C PRO A 415 8.00 13.12 -9.44
N LEU A 416 8.48 11.90 -9.68
CA LEU A 416 8.34 11.21 -10.96
C LEU A 416 6.99 10.50 -10.98
N VAL A 417 6.11 10.90 -11.89
CA VAL A 417 4.75 10.40 -12.01
C VAL A 417 4.62 9.56 -13.27
N VAL A 418 4.02 8.38 -13.16
CA VAL A 418 3.74 7.50 -14.30
C VAL A 418 2.28 7.09 -14.34
N GLU A 419 1.73 7.00 -15.54
CA GLU A 419 0.45 6.32 -15.79
C GLU A 419 0.70 5.03 -16.57
N LEU A 420 0.18 3.93 -16.05
CA LEU A 420 0.29 2.59 -16.65
C LEU A 420 -1.08 2.10 -17.08
N GLU A 421 -1.14 1.36 -18.19
CA GLU A 421 -2.33 0.58 -18.51
C GLU A 421 -2.60 -0.46 -17.41
N GLY A 422 -3.85 -0.59 -16.99
CA GLY A 422 -4.19 -1.47 -15.88
C GLY A 422 -5.67 -1.82 -15.78
N PRO A 423 -6.03 -2.67 -14.80
CA PRO A 423 -7.43 -3.02 -14.59
C PRO A 423 -8.21 -1.79 -14.08
N GLU A 424 -9.52 -1.76 -14.35
CA GLU A 424 -10.42 -0.85 -13.64
C GLU A 424 -10.41 -1.23 -12.15
N LEU A 425 -9.90 -0.33 -11.32
CA LEU A 425 -9.87 -0.51 -9.88
C LEU A 425 -11.15 0.12 -9.29
N GLU A 426 -11.98 -0.69 -8.63
CA GLU A 426 -13.09 -0.19 -7.82
C GLU A 426 -12.54 0.46 -6.55
N ARG A 427 -12.78 1.76 -6.39
CA ARG A 427 -12.32 2.52 -5.24
C ARG A 427 -13.40 2.51 -4.18
N VAL A 428 -13.14 1.80 -3.10
CA VAL A 428 -13.93 1.94 -1.87
C VAL A 428 -13.26 3.02 -1.04
N GLU A 429 -13.69 4.27 -1.20
CA GLU A 429 -13.29 5.30 -0.25
C GLU A 429 -13.92 4.96 1.11
N LYS A 430 -13.10 4.77 2.15
CA LYS A 430 -13.65 4.74 3.50
C LYS A 430 -14.10 6.15 3.84
N GLY A 431 -15.40 6.33 4.09
CA GLY A 431 -15.92 7.58 4.63
C GLY A 431 -15.16 7.96 5.90
N LYS A 432 -14.89 9.26 6.07
CA LYS A 432 -14.14 9.77 7.23
C LYS A 432 -14.77 9.25 8.53
N GLU A 433 -13.95 8.70 9.43
CA GLU A 433 -14.41 8.34 10.78
C GLU A 433 -14.68 9.63 11.56
N ILE A 434 -15.95 10.01 11.62
CA ILE A 434 -16.43 11.11 12.44
C ILE A 434 -16.75 10.53 13.83
N VAL A 435 -16.05 11.04 14.83
CA VAL A 435 -16.35 10.76 16.23
C VAL A 435 -17.32 11.84 16.71
N ARG A 436 -18.52 11.44 17.09
CA ARG A 436 -19.48 12.34 17.75
C ARG A 436 -19.14 12.39 19.23
N VAL A 437 -18.75 13.57 19.69
CA VAL A 437 -18.37 13.83 21.10
C VAL A 437 -19.33 14.89 21.65
N GLN A 438 -19.89 14.62 22.82
CA GLN A 438 -20.69 15.62 23.55
C GLN A 438 -19.80 16.80 23.93
N ASP A 439 -20.24 18.01 23.60
CA ASP A 439 -19.50 19.25 23.80
C ASP A 439 -19.63 19.76 25.24
N TRP A 440 -18.69 19.36 26.09
CA TRP A 440 -18.56 19.84 27.46
C TRP A 440 -17.58 21.00 27.61
N SER A 441 -17.32 21.77 26.54
CA SER A 441 -16.60 23.05 26.66
C SER A 441 -17.45 24.07 27.43
N GLU A 442 -16.85 25.15 27.95
CA GLU A 442 -17.59 26.20 28.66
C GLU A 442 -18.78 26.74 27.85
N LEU A 443 -18.60 26.91 26.54
CA LEU A 443 -19.66 27.30 25.61
C LEU A 443 -20.75 26.22 25.49
N GLY A 444 -20.35 24.95 25.36
CA GLY A 444 -21.29 23.82 25.29
C GLY A 444 -22.10 23.65 26.58
N ILE A 445 -21.50 23.90 27.74
CA ILE A 445 -22.17 23.88 29.05
C ILE A 445 -23.20 25.00 29.16
N ARG A 446 -22.87 26.22 28.74
CA ARG A 446 -23.82 27.35 28.74
C ARG A 446 -25.02 27.05 27.84
N GLU A 447 -24.77 26.49 26.67
CA GLU A 447 -25.81 26.13 25.70
C GLU A 447 -26.71 24.99 26.22
N PHE A 448 -26.13 23.98 26.88
CA PHE A 448 -26.86 22.90 27.54
C PHE A 448 -27.82 23.42 28.61
N ARG A 449 -27.34 24.30 29.50
CA ARG A 449 -28.19 24.91 30.56
C ARG A 449 -29.31 25.75 29.97
N SER A 450 -29.00 26.60 29.00
CA SER A 450 -30.01 27.45 28.34
C SER A 450 -31.09 26.64 27.62
N ARG A 451 -30.74 25.47 27.06
CA ARG A 451 -31.72 24.57 26.42
C ARG A 451 -32.62 23.89 27.43
N LEU A 452 -32.08 23.44 28.56
CA LEU A 452 -32.88 22.83 29.64
C LEU A 452 -33.86 23.82 30.28
N GLU A 453 -33.47 25.09 30.44
CA GLU A 453 -34.35 26.13 31.00
C GLU A 453 -35.56 26.45 30.12
N ARG A 454 -35.54 26.08 28.83
CA ARG A 454 -36.61 26.34 27.86
C ARG A 454 -37.54 25.15 27.65
N VAL A 455 -37.35 24.06 28.39
CA VAL A 455 -38.19 22.87 28.28
C VAL A 455 -39.43 23.06 29.15
N GLU A 456 -40.59 22.98 28.51
CA GLU A 456 -41.90 22.94 29.17
C GLU A 456 -42.27 21.48 29.45
N TRP A 457 -42.77 21.21 30.67
CA TRP A 457 -43.09 19.88 31.17
C TRP A 457 -44.60 19.68 31.12
N MET A 458 -45.07 18.54 30.62
CA MET A 458 -46.51 18.27 30.49
C MET A 458 -46.96 16.95 31.14
N GLY A 459 -46.03 16.10 31.60
CA GLY A 459 -46.37 14.84 32.25
C GLY A 459 -46.91 14.99 33.68
N GLU A 460 -48.09 14.44 33.93
CA GLU A 460 -48.76 14.47 35.26
C GLU A 460 -48.30 13.31 36.19
N GLY A 461 -47.46 12.38 35.71
CA GLY A 461 -47.01 11.21 36.48
C GLY A 461 -45.49 11.06 36.56
N ALA A 462 -44.99 10.49 37.67
CA ALA A 462 -43.55 10.35 37.94
C ALA A 462 -42.78 9.63 36.81
N VAL A 463 -43.33 8.56 36.24
CA VAL A 463 -42.67 7.80 35.14
C VAL A 463 -42.62 8.61 33.85
N GLU A 464 -43.66 9.39 33.58
CA GLU A 464 -43.78 10.20 32.36
C GLU A 464 -42.89 11.44 32.46
N GLY A 465 -42.88 12.11 33.61
CA GLY A 465 -41.94 13.18 33.94
C GLY A 465 -40.48 12.75 33.87
N TRP A 466 -40.13 11.55 34.35
CA TRP A 466 -38.78 11.00 34.19
C TRP A 466 -38.38 10.76 32.73
N ARG A 467 -39.30 10.28 31.89
CA ARG A 467 -39.05 10.07 30.45
C ARG A 467 -38.88 11.39 29.71
N GLU A 468 -39.74 12.37 30.00
CA GLU A 468 -39.60 13.73 29.48
C GLU A 468 -38.24 14.31 29.89
N LEU A 469 -37.83 14.08 31.15
CA LEU A 469 -36.58 14.62 31.69
C LEU A 469 -35.35 14.01 31.01
N GLU A 470 -35.35 12.70 30.83
CA GLU A 470 -34.29 12.00 30.11
C GLU A 470 -34.20 12.48 28.65
N ALA A 471 -35.34 12.67 27.98
CA ALA A 471 -35.41 13.13 26.60
C ALA A 471 -34.92 14.58 26.46
N ALA A 472 -35.39 15.48 27.32
CA ALA A 472 -34.99 16.87 27.39
C ALA A 472 -33.48 17.01 27.65
N ALA A 473 -32.95 16.26 28.62
CA ALA A 473 -31.53 16.24 28.92
C ALA A 473 -30.71 15.69 27.75
N ARG A 474 -31.15 14.62 27.08
CA ARG A 474 -30.48 14.12 25.87
C ARG A 474 -30.44 15.16 24.75
N ASN A 475 -31.55 15.84 24.49
CA ASN A 475 -31.68 16.80 23.39
C ASN A 475 -30.94 18.12 23.66
N ALA A 476 -30.77 18.49 24.92
CA ALA A 476 -30.02 19.68 25.30
C ALA A 476 -28.51 19.55 25.03
N VAL A 477 -27.95 18.34 25.03
CA VAL A 477 -26.51 18.12 24.84
C VAL A 477 -26.11 18.41 23.40
N LYS A 478 -25.29 19.46 23.21
CA LYS A 478 -24.65 19.72 21.92
C LYS A 478 -23.63 18.65 21.61
N VAL A 479 -23.70 18.09 20.40
CA VAL A 479 -22.72 17.11 19.91
C VAL A 479 -21.81 17.80 18.91
N LYS A 480 -20.50 17.74 19.14
CA LYS A 480 -19.47 18.13 18.16
C LYS A 480 -19.04 16.91 17.35
N GLU A 481 -18.95 17.10 16.04
CA GLU A 481 -18.34 16.13 15.13
C GLU A 481 -16.83 16.38 15.09
N TRP A 482 -16.06 15.35 15.43
CA TRP A 482 -14.59 15.37 15.39
C TRP A 482 -14.09 14.39 14.35
N GLU A 483 -13.29 14.85 13.40
CA GLU A 483 -12.52 13.95 12.56
C GLU A 483 -11.39 13.32 13.39
N LYS A 484 -11.22 12.00 13.26
CA LYS A 484 -10.17 11.28 13.97
C LYS A 484 -8.78 11.76 13.49
N LYS A 485 -8.05 12.45 14.38
CA LYS A 485 -6.71 13.05 14.15
C LYS A 485 -5.56 12.03 13.99
N SER A 486 -5.83 10.85 13.43
CA SER A 486 -4.84 9.78 13.31
C SER A 486 -4.15 9.71 11.95
N GLU A 487 -4.48 10.60 11.01
CA GLU A 487 -3.87 10.64 9.68
C GLU A 487 -2.42 11.15 9.71
N PRO A 488 -1.56 10.65 8.81
CA PRO A 488 -0.19 11.14 8.68
C PRO A 488 -0.18 12.59 8.19
N GLY A 489 0.77 13.38 8.70
CA GLY A 489 0.91 14.81 8.40
C GLY A 489 0.04 15.76 9.22
N TRP A 490 -0.76 15.25 10.16
CA TRP A 490 -1.38 16.10 11.17
C TRP A 490 -0.30 16.65 12.12
N SER A 491 -0.32 17.96 12.33
CA SER A 491 0.54 18.66 13.28
C SER A 491 -0.28 19.66 14.10
N PRO A 492 -0.10 19.75 15.44
CA PRO A 492 -0.84 20.66 16.29
C PRO A 492 -0.65 22.15 15.97
N TRP A 493 0.50 22.53 15.42
CA TRP A 493 0.86 23.92 15.12
C TRP A 493 0.59 24.35 13.68
N TRP A 494 0.24 23.41 12.80
CA TRP A 494 -0.01 23.71 11.39
C TRP A 494 -1.48 24.06 11.17
N ASP A 495 -1.72 25.27 10.70
CA ASP A 495 -3.06 25.87 10.63
C ASP A 495 -3.40 26.46 9.25
N LEU A 496 -4.49 27.23 9.18
CA LEU A 496 -4.98 27.82 7.94
C LEU A 496 -4.01 28.84 7.34
N GLU A 497 -3.23 29.55 8.16
CA GLU A 497 -2.22 30.49 7.66
C GLU A 497 -1.10 29.73 6.94
N CYS A 498 -0.62 28.62 7.53
CA CYS A 498 0.34 27.73 6.88
C CYS A 498 -0.21 27.22 5.54
N LYS A 499 -1.47 26.75 5.52
CA LYS A 499 -2.15 26.30 4.29
C LYS A 499 -2.19 27.37 3.22
N ASN A 500 -2.61 28.58 3.57
CA ASN A 500 -2.76 29.69 2.63
C ASN A 500 -1.40 30.11 2.07
N LYS A 501 -0.39 30.23 2.93
CA LYS A 501 0.97 30.57 2.50
C LYS A 501 1.55 29.48 1.60
N LYS A 502 1.34 28.19 1.92
CA LYS A 502 1.73 27.07 1.05
C LYS A 502 1.09 27.19 -0.34
N ARG A 503 -0.21 27.49 -0.42
CA ARG A 503 -0.93 27.70 -1.70
C ARG A 503 -0.38 28.87 -2.50
N GLU A 504 0.01 29.98 -1.87
CA GLU A 504 0.67 31.10 -2.55
C GLU A 504 1.98 30.65 -3.21
N VAL A 505 2.80 29.87 -2.51
CA VAL A 505 4.05 29.33 -3.06
C VAL A 505 3.76 28.41 -4.24
N HIS A 506 2.78 27.50 -4.14
CA HIS A 506 2.39 26.64 -5.27
C HIS A 506 1.96 27.45 -6.51
N ARG A 507 1.13 28.48 -6.33
CA ARG A 507 0.70 29.36 -7.43
C ARG A 507 1.88 30.10 -8.06
N ALA A 508 2.81 30.60 -7.24
CA ALA A 508 4.00 31.28 -7.74
C ALA A 508 4.93 30.33 -8.49
N ARG A 509 5.11 29.10 -7.98
CA ARG A 509 5.89 28.06 -8.67
C ARG A 509 5.28 27.68 -10.01
N LYS A 510 3.95 27.53 -10.06
CA LYS A 510 3.23 27.23 -11.31
C LYS A 510 3.47 28.32 -12.37
N ARG A 511 3.24 29.59 -12.03
CA ARG A 511 3.53 30.72 -12.95
C ARG A 511 4.99 30.76 -13.40
N TYR A 512 5.92 30.53 -12.47
CA TYR A 512 7.34 30.48 -12.81
C TYR A 512 7.66 29.32 -13.78
N LYS A 513 7.05 28.14 -13.60
CA LYS A 513 7.27 27.01 -14.52
C LYS A 513 6.73 27.27 -15.93
N GLU A 514 5.62 28.01 -16.05
CA GLU A 514 4.98 28.39 -17.32
C GLU A 514 5.77 29.46 -18.08
N ASP A 515 6.09 30.59 -17.44
CA ASP A 515 6.69 31.77 -18.12
C ASP A 515 8.22 31.85 -17.96
N ARG A 516 8.76 31.29 -16.87
CA ARG A 516 10.20 31.15 -16.60
C ARG A 516 11.01 32.44 -16.54
N SER A 517 10.38 33.61 -16.44
CA SER A 517 11.10 34.86 -16.21
C SER A 517 11.83 34.88 -14.85
N ASP A 518 12.96 35.57 -14.81
CA ASP A 518 13.72 35.82 -13.59
C ASP A 518 12.93 36.59 -12.53
N ARG A 519 11.97 37.40 -12.96
CA ARG A 519 11.04 38.08 -12.07
C ARG A 519 10.16 37.09 -11.31
N LEU A 520 9.53 36.15 -12.02
CA LEU A 520 8.70 35.12 -11.41
C LEU A 520 9.52 34.12 -10.59
N LYS A 521 10.76 33.82 -11.01
CA LYS A 521 11.70 33.03 -10.22
C LYS A 521 11.96 33.67 -8.85
N ARG A 522 12.28 34.98 -8.83
CA ARG A 522 12.50 35.74 -7.60
C ARG A 522 11.25 35.79 -6.73
N ASP A 523 10.07 36.01 -7.34
CA ASP A 523 8.78 35.97 -6.63
C ASP A 523 8.54 34.63 -5.93
N TYR A 524 8.75 33.51 -6.64
CA TYR A 524 8.64 32.17 -6.08
C TYR A 524 9.64 31.94 -4.94
N ILE A 525 10.92 32.28 -5.12
CA ILE A 525 11.95 32.10 -4.09
C ILE A 525 11.61 32.89 -2.82
N ASN A 526 11.17 34.14 -2.96
CA ASN A 526 10.78 34.98 -1.83
C ASN A 526 9.58 34.38 -1.08
N LYS A 527 8.50 34.01 -1.79
CA LYS A 527 7.34 33.35 -1.17
C LYS A 527 7.71 32.04 -0.49
N ARG A 528 8.60 31.22 -1.08
CA ARG A 528 9.09 29.97 -0.48
C ARG A 528 9.86 30.24 0.81
N ARG A 529 10.70 31.29 0.83
CA ARG A 529 11.44 31.71 2.03
C ARG A 529 10.50 32.16 3.14
N GLU A 530 9.53 33.01 2.81
CA GLU A 530 8.50 33.47 3.76
C GLU A 530 7.69 32.30 4.34
N TYR A 531 7.29 31.35 3.50
CA TYR A 531 6.59 30.14 3.94
C TYR A 531 7.42 29.30 4.91
N ARG A 532 8.70 29.08 4.61
CA ARG A 532 9.61 28.33 5.50
C ARG A 532 9.78 29.06 6.84
N ALA A 533 9.99 30.37 6.82
CA ALA A 533 10.13 31.19 8.03
C ALA A 533 8.84 31.18 8.88
N LEU A 534 7.66 31.21 8.25
CA LEU A 534 6.37 31.07 8.93
C LEU A 534 6.26 29.71 9.65
N CYS A 535 6.59 28.61 8.96
CA CYS A 535 6.52 27.28 9.55
C CYS A 535 7.51 27.11 10.71
N GLU A 536 8.72 27.62 10.56
CA GLU A 536 9.75 27.58 11.61
C GLU A 536 9.32 28.38 12.84
N ARG A 537 8.84 29.62 12.65
CA ARG A 537 8.30 30.44 13.73
C ARG A 537 7.18 29.73 14.47
N LYS A 538 6.19 29.19 13.76
CA LYS A 538 5.05 28.49 14.38
C LYS A 538 5.47 27.22 15.14
N LEU A 539 6.44 26.48 14.61
CA LEU A 539 6.99 25.33 15.30
C LEU A 539 7.68 25.75 16.61
N VAL A 540 8.47 26.83 16.59
CA VAL A 540 9.16 27.35 17.78
C VAL A 540 8.15 27.86 18.82
N GLU A 541 7.19 28.68 18.40
CA GLU A 541 6.14 29.18 19.31
C GLU A 541 5.35 28.05 19.95
N TRP A 542 5.01 27.00 19.18
CA TRP A 542 4.29 25.85 19.72
C TRP A 542 5.12 25.05 20.72
N LYS A 543 6.41 24.83 20.42
CA LYS A 543 7.33 24.17 21.36
C LYS A 543 7.48 24.97 22.65
N GLY A 544 7.61 26.29 22.57
CA GLY A 544 7.66 27.16 23.75
C GLY A 544 6.39 27.04 24.60
N ARG A 545 5.20 27.03 23.98
CA ARG A 545 3.94 26.79 24.71
C ARG A 545 3.86 25.40 25.34
N GLU A 546 4.41 24.38 24.67
CA GLU A 546 4.48 23.03 25.20
C GLU A 546 5.43 22.94 26.40
N GLU A 547 6.61 23.57 26.32
CA GLU A 547 7.58 23.68 27.42
C GLU A 547 6.97 24.40 28.63
N GLU A 548 6.28 25.53 28.41
CA GLU A 548 5.55 26.22 29.48
C GLU A 548 4.45 25.35 30.11
N GLU A 549 3.76 24.52 29.31
CA GLU A 549 2.76 23.59 29.84
C GLU A 549 3.44 22.55 30.74
N ILE A 550 4.60 22.04 30.34
CA ILE A 550 5.40 21.08 31.11
C ILE A 550 5.90 21.71 32.42
N GLU A 551 6.40 22.95 32.40
CA GLU A 551 6.86 23.66 33.60
C GLU A 551 5.73 23.89 34.62
N LYS A 552 4.48 24.05 34.15
CA LYS A 552 3.30 24.23 35.00
C LYS A 552 2.80 22.92 35.63
N ILE A 553 3.36 21.76 35.26
CA ILE A 553 2.98 20.46 35.84
C ILE A 553 3.58 20.33 37.24
N LYS A 554 2.70 20.30 38.25
CA LYS A 554 3.09 20.18 39.66
C LYS A 554 2.76 18.82 40.27
N THR A 555 1.94 18.02 39.60
CA THR A 555 1.42 16.75 40.13
C THR A 555 1.60 15.61 39.14
N GLU A 556 1.73 14.39 39.67
CA GLU A 556 1.84 13.17 38.86
C GLU A 556 0.61 13.00 37.94
N ALA A 557 -0.59 13.36 38.42
CA ALA A 557 -1.81 13.32 37.62
C ALA A 557 -1.76 14.28 36.41
N GLN A 558 -1.21 15.49 36.59
CA GLN A 558 -0.98 16.44 35.50
C GLN A 558 0.10 15.95 34.53
N ALA A 559 1.18 15.34 35.04
CA ALA A 559 2.23 14.72 34.23
C ALA A 559 1.66 13.60 33.36
N TRP A 560 0.89 12.69 33.95
CA TRP A 560 0.20 11.62 33.22
C TRP A 560 -0.84 12.16 32.25
N LYS A 561 -1.56 13.24 32.58
CA LYS A 561 -2.52 13.90 31.68
C LYS A 561 -1.81 14.46 30.45
N PHE A 562 -0.66 15.11 30.62
CA PHE A 562 0.17 15.62 29.54
C PHE A 562 0.72 14.48 28.66
N ILE A 563 1.36 13.48 29.26
CA ILE A 563 1.89 12.30 28.55
C ILE A 563 0.78 11.55 27.77
N LYS A 564 -0.42 11.45 28.35
CA LYS A 564 -1.58 10.82 27.71
C LYS A 564 -2.06 11.58 26.47
N LYS A 565 -1.78 12.88 26.31
CA LYS A 565 -2.08 13.62 25.06
C LYS A 565 -1.28 13.07 23.86
N GLY A 566 -0.05 12.59 24.09
CA GLY A 566 0.84 12.06 23.05
C GLY A 566 0.75 10.55 22.82
N ARG A 567 0.19 9.78 23.75
CA ARG A 567 0.04 8.31 23.63
C ARG A 567 -1.19 7.91 22.82
N LYS A 568 -1.01 7.14 21.74
CA LYS A 568 -2.07 6.24 21.24
C LYS A 568 -2.20 5.05 22.20
N ARG A 569 -3.40 4.44 22.23
CA ARG A 569 -3.84 3.26 23.02
C ARG A 569 -2.71 2.38 23.56
N LYS A 570 -2.81 1.96 24.84
CA LYS A 570 -1.95 0.93 25.44
C LYS A 570 -1.86 -0.29 24.52
N VAL A 571 -0.70 -0.48 23.89
CA VAL A 571 -0.25 -1.82 23.45
C VAL A 571 0.11 -2.55 24.75
N GLY A 572 -0.40 -3.76 24.94
CA GLY A 572 -0.12 -4.54 26.14
C GLY A 572 1.38 -4.62 26.36
N VAL A 573 1.83 -4.32 27.59
CA VAL A 573 3.18 -4.65 28.04
C VAL A 573 3.36 -6.15 27.82
N SER A 574 4.52 -6.57 27.31
CA SER A 574 4.83 -7.98 27.03
C SER A 574 4.30 -8.88 28.14
N LYS A 575 3.55 -9.92 27.78
CA LYS A 575 3.10 -10.95 28.73
C LYS A 575 4.25 -11.85 29.20
N GLU A 576 5.47 -11.65 28.68
CA GLU A 576 6.64 -12.48 28.99
C GLU A 576 7.19 -12.21 30.39
N ILE A 577 7.00 -10.99 30.93
CA ILE A 577 7.47 -10.62 32.27
C ILE A 577 6.25 -10.36 33.14
N LYS A 578 6.09 -11.15 34.20
CA LYS A 578 4.98 -10.96 35.15
C LYS A 578 5.14 -9.63 35.88
N VAL A 579 4.04 -8.96 36.21
CA VAL A 579 4.06 -7.68 36.95
C VAL A 579 4.88 -7.81 38.25
N ASP A 580 4.79 -8.96 38.92
CA ASP A 580 5.53 -9.24 40.15
C ASP A 580 7.05 -9.26 39.96
N GLU A 581 7.50 -9.58 38.74
CA GLU A 581 8.91 -9.59 38.35
C GLU A 581 9.41 -8.16 38.07
N TRP A 582 8.56 -7.32 37.49
CA TRP A 582 8.80 -5.88 37.38
C TRP A 582 8.83 -5.18 38.74
N VAL A 583 7.88 -5.51 39.60
CA VAL A 583 7.78 -4.95 40.96
C VAL A 583 9.02 -5.32 41.76
N ARG A 584 9.46 -6.58 41.74
CA ARG A 584 10.72 -6.99 42.39
C ARG A 584 11.94 -6.28 41.83
N HIS A 585 12.08 -6.19 40.51
CA HIS A 585 13.21 -5.49 39.90
C HIS A 585 13.29 -4.04 40.37
N PHE A 586 12.18 -3.31 40.36
CA PHE A 586 12.17 -1.90 40.77
C PHE A 586 12.20 -1.69 42.28
N MET A 587 11.62 -2.58 43.09
CA MET A 587 11.78 -2.56 44.55
C MET A 587 13.25 -2.65 44.95
N VAL A 588 14.00 -3.58 44.32
CA VAL A 588 15.44 -3.74 44.54
C VAL A 588 16.22 -2.54 43.97
N THR A 589 15.92 -2.09 42.76
CA THR A 589 16.68 -1.02 42.08
C THR A 589 16.49 0.36 42.73
N LEU A 590 15.31 0.63 43.28
CA LEU A 590 14.96 1.94 43.85
C LEU A 590 14.94 1.95 45.39
N GLY A 591 15.29 0.83 46.05
CA GLY A 591 15.32 0.72 47.51
C GLY A 591 13.95 0.85 48.18
N GLY A 592 12.88 0.42 47.51
CA GLY A 592 11.51 0.50 48.03
C GLY A 592 11.21 -0.55 49.11
N VAL A 593 10.37 -0.22 50.08
CA VAL A 593 9.93 -1.12 51.17
C VAL A 593 8.46 -1.50 50.98
N GLU A 594 8.08 -2.76 51.21
CA GLU A 594 6.71 -3.31 51.04
C GLU A 594 5.69 -2.89 52.13
N GLY A 595 5.91 -1.76 52.81
CA GLY A 595 5.04 -1.27 53.89
C GLY A 595 4.08 -0.16 53.43
N LYS A 596 2.78 -0.31 53.72
CA LYS A 596 1.80 0.79 53.69
C LYS A 596 2.18 1.85 54.73
N ILE A 597 2.28 3.11 54.33
CA ILE A 597 2.11 4.25 55.25
C ILE A 597 0.59 4.48 55.37
N GLU A 598 0.02 4.09 56.52
CA GLU A 598 -1.38 4.36 56.85
C GLU A 598 -1.53 5.78 57.41
N GLU A 599 -2.16 6.68 56.66
CA GLU A 599 -2.91 7.78 57.25
C GLU A 599 -4.41 7.49 57.12
N ARG A 600 -5.06 7.36 58.28
CA ARG A 600 -6.47 7.07 58.54
C ARG A 600 -7.37 8.20 58.02
N GLY A 601 -8.47 7.83 57.35
CA GLY A 601 -9.63 8.70 57.14
C GLY A 601 -10.90 7.87 56.97
N GLU A 602 -11.72 7.80 58.01
CA GLU A 602 -12.99 7.05 58.10
C GLU A 602 -14.21 7.88 57.62
N GLY A 603 -15.26 7.16 57.19
CA GLY A 603 -16.66 7.63 57.15
C GLY A 603 -17.21 7.93 55.75
N PHE A 604 -18.43 7.58 55.35
CA PHE A 604 -19.56 6.93 56.02
C PHE A 604 -20.54 6.45 54.92
N ARG A 605 -21.19 5.31 55.14
CA ARG A 605 -22.25 4.73 54.30
C ARG A 605 -23.58 5.34 54.74
N ARG A 606 -24.47 5.76 53.81
CA ARG A 606 -25.85 6.15 54.17
C ARG A 606 -26.89 5.42 53.33
N GLU A 607 -27.97 5.12 54.03
CA GLU A 607 -29.11 4.26 53.73
C GLU A 607 -30.00 4.79 52.60
N ARG A 608 -30.88 3.90 52.14
CA ARG A 608 -31.79 4.05 51.00
C ARG A 608 -33.21 4.22 51.57
N ASP A 609 -33.76 5.43 51.45
CA ASP A 609 -35.15 5.73 51.84
C ASP A 609 -36.11 5.68 50.64
N GLU A 610 -37.37 5.41 50.97
CA GLU A 610 -38.53 5.13 50.13
C GLU A 610 -38.91 6.30 49.20
N MET A 611 -39.28 6.01 47.95
CA MET A 611 -39.65 7.02 46.95
C MET A 611 -41.13 7.43 47.05
N GLY A 612 -41.37 8.71 47.37
CA GLY A 612 -42.62 9.42 47.06
C GLY A 612 -42.68 9.91 45.61
N GLU A 613 -43.85 10.40 45.21
CA GLU A 613 -44.13 10.90 43.85
C GLU A 613 -43.28 12.16 43.52
N LEU A 614 -42.63 12.15 42.35
CA LEU A 614 -41.74 13.24 41.91
C LEU A 614 -42.52 14.49 41.48
N THR A 615 -42.11 15.64 42.02
CA THR A 615 -42.64 16.96 41.64
C THR A 615 -41.76 17.69 40.60
N GLU A 616 -42.34 18.63 39.84
CA GLU A 616 -41.61 19.44 38.84
C GLU A 616 -40.46 20.25 39.47
N GLU A 617 -40.67 20.76 40.68
CA GLU A 617 -39.67 21.52 41.43
C GLU A 617 -38.49 20.65 41.86
N GLU A 618 -38.73 19.38 42.19
CA GLU A 618 -37.68 18.40 42.49
C GLU A 618 -36.85 18.05 41.26
N MET A 619 -37.48 17.89 40.08
CA MET A 619 -36.75 17.69 38.82
C MET A 619 -35.83 18.88 38.51
N ARG A 620 -36.33 20.12 38.64
CA ARG A 620 -35.52 21.34 38.43
C ARG A 620 -34.36 21.44 39.42
N ARG A 621 -34.55 20.98 40.66
CA ARG A 621 -33.52 21.00 41.71
C ARG A 621 -32.44 19.94 41.48
N GLU A 622 -32.80 18.74 41.05
CA GLU A 622 -31.84 17.67 40.73
C GLU A 622 -31.04 17.95 39.46
N LEU A 623 -31.64 18.59 38.45
CA LEU A 623 -30.92 19.07 37.26
C LEU A 623 -29.76 20.02 37.62
N LYS A 624 -29.93 20.87 38.64
CA LYS A 624 -28.87 21.78 39.12
C LYS A 624 -27.72 21.05 39.83
N LYS A 625 -27.95 19.82 40.33
CA LYS A 625 -26.97 19.04 41.11
C LYS A 625 -26.17 18.02 40.28
N LEU A 626 -26.46 17.87 38.99
CA LEU A 626 -25.79 16.88 38.13
C LEU A 626 -24.26 17.09 38.07
N LYS A 627 -23.50 16.03 38.38
CA LYS A 627 -22.03 16.03 38.36
C LYS A 627 -21.48 16.11 36.93
N MET A 628 -20.50 16.98 36.71
CA MET A 628 -19.84 17.16 35.42
C MET A 628 -19.10 15.88 34.95
N GLY A 629 -19.21 15.55 33.66
CA GLY A 629 -18.41 14.49 33.02
C GLY A 629 -19.02 13.08 33.02
N LYS A 630 -20.26 12.88 33.48
CA LYS A 630 -20.97 11.59 33.34
C LYS A 630 -21.77 11.55 32.03
N ALA A 631 -21.60 10.49 31.24
CA ALA A 631 -22.37 10.28 30.01
C ALA A 631 -23.80 9.82 30.34
N ALA A 632 -24.80 10.39 29.66
CA ALA A 632 -26.19 9.91 29.69
C ALA A 632 -26.27 8.54 29.01
N GLY A 633 -26.11 7.47 29.78
CA GLY A 633 -26.30 6.10 29.32
C GLY A 633 -27.73 5.63 29.57
N GLN A 634 -28.26 4.80 28.68
CA GLN A 634 -29.43 3.98 28.98
C GLN A 634 -29.12 3.11 30.20
N THR A 635 -29.97 3.19 31.22
CA THR A 635 -30.14 2.16 32.24
C THR A 635 -30.90 1.00 31.58
N GLU A 636 -30.26 -0.16 31.51
CA GLU A 636 -30.93 -1.43 31.20
C GLU A 636 -31.78 -1.88 32.38
#